data_AF-A0A1Q1FEX0-F1
#
_entry.id   AF-A0A1Q1FEX0-F1
#
_cell.length_a   1.000
_cell.length_b   1.000
_cell.length_c   1.000
_cell.angle_alpha   90.00
_cell.angle_beta   90.00
_cell.angle_gamma   90.00
#
_symmetry.space_group_name_H-M   'P 1'
#
loop_
_entity.id
_entity.type
_entity.pdbx_description
1 polymer ?
#
loop_
_entity_poly.entity_id
_entity_poly.type
_entity_poly.pdbx_seq_one_letter_code
_entity_poly.pdbx_strand_id
1 'polypeptide(L)' 'MDESGSRPAEGQRVETRLDGRAVRGTVESVTYTPKKGNLIARVSLDEPAADGRRAVAVAVEDLDEID' A
#
# COMPACT_ATOMS: atom_id res chain seq x y z
N MET A 1 -15.10 -12.94 -16.63
CA MET A 1 -14.47 -11.68 -17.03
C MET A 1 -13.64 -11.27 -15.84
N ASP A 2 -12.32 -11.37 -16.01
CA ASP A 2 -11.31 -11.18 -14.99
C ASP A 2 -11.44 -9.77 -14.40
N GLU A 3 -12.08 -9.67 -13.23
CA GLU A 3 -11.96 -8.50 -12.36
C GLU A 3 -10.55 -8.52 -11.76
N SER A 4 -9.52 -8.43 -12.61
CA SER A 4 -8.17 -8.08 -12.20
C SER A 4 -8.17 -6.60 -11.84
N GLY A 5 -8.84 -6.25 -10.75
CA GLY A 5 -8.34 -5.16 -9.92
C GLY A 5 -6.96 -5.60 -9.48
N SER A 6 -5.93 -5.13 -10.17
CA SER A 6 -4.54 -5.52 -9.97
C SER A 6 -4.21 -5.38 -8.50
N ARG A 7 -4.17 -6.51 -7.80
CA ARG A 7 -3.64 -6.54 -6.44
C ARG A 7 -2.17 -6.16 -6.59
N PRO A 8 -1.69 -5.15 -5.86
CA PRO A 8 -0.32 -4.72 -6.00
C PRO A 8 0.58 -5.90 -5.65
N ALA A 9 1.57 -6.15 -6.50
CA ALA A 9 2.52 -7.22 -6.31
C ALA A 9 3.56 -6.85 -5.26
N GLU A 10 4.13 -7.84 -4.59
CA GLU A 10 5.32 -7.63 -3.75
C GLU A 10 6.45 -7.07 -4.61
N GLY A 11 7.10 -5.99 -4.14
CA GLY A 11 8.11 -5.25 -4.89
C GLY A 11 7.56 -4.14 -5.80
N GLN A 12 6.23 -4.01 -5.94
CA GLN A 12 5.62 -2.96 -6.74
C GLN A 12 5.76 -1.59 -6.08
N ARG A 13 6.07 -0.56 -6.89
CA ARG A 13 6.06 0.84 -6.47
C ARG A 13 4.63 1.34 -6.40
N VAL A 14 4.29 2.00 -5.29
CA VAL A 14 2.95 2.54 -5.04
C VAL A 14 3.05 3.91 -4.39
N GLU A 15 2.04 4.73 -4.63
CA GLU A 15 1.78 5.96 -3.91
C GLU A 15 0.56 5.75 -2.99
N THR A 16 0.65 6.27 -1.77
CA THR A 16 -0.45 6.24 -0.80
C THR A 16 -0.59 7.60 -0.14
N ARG A 17 -1.78 7.91 0.40
CA ARG A 17 -1.96 9.07 1.28
C ARG A 17 -1.73 8.68 2.73
N LEU A 18 -0.79 9.36 3.37
CA LEU A 18 -0.56 9.28 4.81
C LEU A 18 -0.73 10.67 5.41
N ASP A 19 -1.66 10.81 6.35
CA ASP A 19 -1.94 12.08 7.04
C ASP A 19 -2.20 13.26 6.07
N GLY A 20 -2.88 12.98 4.95
CA GLY A 20 -3.22 13.96 3.92
C GLY A 20 -2.07 14.32 2.96
N ARG A 21 -0.91 13.67 3.07
CA ARG A 21 0.21 13.83 2.13
C ARG A 21 0.38 12.59 1.27
N ALA A 22 0.66 12.78 -0.01
CA ALA A 22 1.10 11.70 -0.88
C ALA A 22 2.50 11.25 -0.42
N VAL A 23 2.66 9.96 -0.16
CA VAL A 23 3.93 9.33 0.19
C VAL A 23 4.14 8.14 -0.74
N ARG A 24 5.39 7.95 -1.17
CA ARG A 24 5.78 6.88 -2.08
C ARG A 24 6.48 5.78 -1.35
N GLY A 25 6.31 4.57 -1.85
CA GLY A 25 6.94 3.41 -1.28
C GLY A 25 6.84 2.18 -2.17
N THR A 26 7.23 1.07 -1.59
CA THR A 26 7.27 -0.24 -2.23
C THR A 26 6.47 -1.23 -1.39
N VAL A 27 5.62 -2.02 -2.04
CA VAL A 27 4.87 -3.08 -1.35
C VAL A 27 5.83 -4.16 -0.88
N GLU A 28 5.90 -4.37 0.43
CA GLU A 28 6.65 -5.48 1.03
C GLU A 28 5.83 -6.76 1.03
N SER A 29 4.54 -6.68 1.35
CA SER A 29 3.65 -7.84 1.40
C SER A 29 2.18 -7.44 1.40
N VAL A 30 1.30 -8.34 0.97
CA VAL A 30 -0.16 -8.13 0.95
C VAL A 30 -0.86 -9.21 1.76
N THR A 31 -1.58 -8.80 2.79
CA THR A 31 -2.26 -9.70 3.72
C THR A 31 -3.77 -9.51 3.63
N TYR A 32 -4.50 -10.60 3.41
CA TYR A 32 -5.96 -10.59 3.48
C TYR A 32 -6.43 -10.63 4.93
N THR A 33 -7.30 -9.68 5.31
CA THR A 33 -7.87 -9.63 6.66
C THR A 33 -9.34 -10.04 6.61
N PRO A 34 -9.69 -11.32 6.87
CA PRO A 34 -11.06 -11.81 6.73
C PRO A 34 -12.05 -11.12 7.69
N LYS A 35 -11.56 -10.63 8.83
CA LYS A 35 -12.38 -9.90 9.81
C LYS A 35 -12.97 -8.60 9.26
N LYS A 36 -12.26 -7.94 8.32
CA LYS A 36 -12.70 -6.70 7.68
C LYS A 36 -13.15 -6.90 6.22
N GLY A 37 -12.81 -8.04 5.62
CA GLY A 37 -13.13 -8.34 4.21
C GLY A 37 -12.18 -7.67 3.21
N ASN A 38 -11.09 -7.03 3.66
CA ASN A 38 -10.22 -6.22 2.79
C ASN A 38 -8.77 -6.74 2.78
N LEU A 39 -8.08 -6.45 1.69
CA LEU A 39 -6.64 -6.69 1.53
C LEU A 39 -5.86 -5.49 2.08
N ILE A 40 -4.87 -5.76 2.92
CA ILE A 40 -3.98 -4.76 3.49
C ILE A 40 -2.59 -5.01 2.92
N ALA A 41 -2.03 -4.02 2.21
CA ALA A 41 -0.64 -4.06 1.81
C ALA A 41 0.23 -3.36 2.86
N ARG A 42 1.36 -3.96 3.17
CA ARG A 42 2.45 -3.32 3.88
C ARG A 42 3.34 -2.62 2.87
N VAL A 43 3.43 -1.31 2.96
CA VAL A 43 4.24 -0.47 2.07
C VAL A 43 5.44 0.05 2.86
N SER A 44 6.64 -0.28 2.42
CA SER A 44 7.89 0.35 2.88
C SER A 44 8.03 1.70 2.20
N LEU A 45 8.14 2.77 2.98
CA LEU A 45 8.23 4.12 2.48
C LEU A 45 9.68 4.45 2.06
N ASP A 46 9.83 5.12 0.92
CA ASP A 46 11.15 5.62 0.48
C ASP A 46 11.73 6.65 1.46
N GLU A 47 10.85 7.51 1.98
CA GLU A 47 11.16 8.52 2.99
C GLU A 47 10.36 8.23 4.27
N PRO A 48 10.97 8.44 5.46
CA PRO A 48 10.23 8.28 6.70
C PRO A 48 9.03 9.25 6.74
N ALA A 49 7.88 8.72 7.17
CA ALA A 49 6.70 9.51 7.44
C ALA A 49 6.98 10.62 8.47
N ALA A 50 6.08 11.59 8.57
CA ALA A 50 6.19 12.68 9.56
C ALA A 50 6.34 12.17 11.02
N ASP A 51 5.75 11.01 11.34
CA ASP A 51 5.90 10.31 12.62
C ASP A 51 7.18 9.47 12.78
N GLY A 52 8.08 9.46 11.79
CA GLY A 52 9.29 8.64 11.76
C GLY A 52 9.07 7.18 11.35
N ARG A 53 7.84 6.80 10.97
CA ARG A 53 7.52 5.46 10.46
C ARG A 53 8.17 5.25 9.09
N ARG A 54 8.77 4.07 8.87
CA ARG A 54 9.36 3.66 7.58
C ARG A 54 8.49 2.70 6.80
N ALA A 55 7.42 2.18 7.39
CA ALA A 55 6.47 1.32 6.72
C ALA A 55 5.06 1.59 7.25
N VAL A 56 4.07 1.42 6.38
CA VAL A 56 2.65 1.65 6.69
C VAL A 56 1.80 0.52 6.13
N ALA A 57 0.75 0.18 6.86
CA ALA A 57 -0.25 -0.78 6.42
C ALA A 57 -1.44 -0.01 5.84
N VAL A 58 -1.69 -0.19 4.54
CA VAL A 58 -2.70 0.55 3.79
C VAL A 58 -3.62 -0.44 3.09
N ALA A 59 -4.91 -0.12 2.99
CA ALA A 59 -5.81 -0.94 2.20
C ALA A 59 -5.38 -0.89 0.73
N VAL A 60 -5.43 -2.04 0.06
CA VAL A 60 -5.02 -2.13 -1.36
C VAL A 60 -5.85 -1.20 -2.25
N GLU A 61 -7.11 -0.96 -1.91
CA GLU A 61 -8.02 -0.06 -2.61
C GLU A 61 -7.62 1.43 -2.52
N ASP A 62 -6.79 1.80 -1.54
CA ASP A 62 -6.28 3.17 -1.34
C ASP A 62 -4.87 3.37 -1.95
N LEU A 63 -4.31 2.33 -2.59
CA LEU A 63 -3.02 2.39 -3.24
C LEU A 63 -3.15 2.76 -4.70
N ASP A 64 -2.35 3.73 -5.12
CA ASP A 64 -2.19 4.10 -6.52
C ASP A 64 -0.89 3.47 -7.05
N GLU A 65 -0.98 2.77 -8.18
CA GLU A 65 0.20 2.22 -8.86
C GLU A 65 1.00 3.37 -9.49
N ILE A 66 2.32 3.36 -9.29
CA ILE A 66 3.23 4.31 -9.93
C ILE A 66 4.31 3.54 -10.69
N ASP A 67 4.57 3.96 -11.93
CA ASP A 67 5.53 3.36 -12.88
C ASP A 67 6.99 3.64 -12.49
#